data_AF-A0A414CGT0-F1
#
_entry.id   AF-A0A414CGT0-F1
#
_cell.length_a   1.000
_cell.length_b   1.000
_cell.length_c   1.000
_cell.angle_alpha   90.00
_cell.angle_beta   90.00
_cell.angle_gamma   90.00
#
_symmetry.space_group_name_H-M   'P 1'
#
loop_
_entity.id
_entity.type
_entity.pdbx_description
1 polymer ?
#
loop_
_entity_poly.entity_id
_entity_poly.type
_entity_poly.pdbx_seq_one_letter_code
_entity_poly.pdbx_strand_id
1 'polypeptide(L)'
;MKKEKYPSNEKTRQILQDNLKSIREILNWTSADLGDLIGVTKQTISNLETKNSKLTKLHYIAIRTVVDFEIEKLKSTDSDRAKRAEMLLEVLSKAESENLDFDEISQASKLIVSSKSAAIAGTIIGALIPFVVNGFNKKNK
;
A
#
# COMPACT_ATOMS: atom_id res chain seq x y z
N MET A 1 25.79 7.14 -9.53
CA MET A 1 24.68 7.43 -8.60
C MET A 1 24.54 6.26 -7.62
N LYS A 2 24.23 6.52 -6.34
CA LYS A 2 23.83 5.47 -5.40
C LYS A 2 22.39 5.02 -5.75
N LYS A 3 22.11 3.71 -5.80
CA LYS A 3 20.75 3.19 -5.98
C LYS A 3 20.14 2.91 -4.60
N GLU A 4 19.00 3.53 -4.29
CA GLU A 4 18.25 3.23 -3.05
C GLU A 4 17.36 2.00 -3.29
N LYS A 5 17.31 1.04 -2.35
CA LYS A 5 16.36 -0.10 -2.42
C LYS A 5 14.91 0.38 -2.34
N TYR A 6 14.68 1.40 -1.52
CA TYR A 6 13.38 2.02 -1.30
C TYR A 6 13.46 3.52 -1.60
N PRO A 7 13.39 3.93 -2.88
CA PRO A 7 13.30 5.34 -3.25
C PRO A 7 12.13 5.99 -2.52
N SER A 8 12.38 7.12 -1.87
CA SER A 8 11.39 7.81 -1.04
C SER A 8 11.42 9.31 -1.29
N ASN A 9 10.47 9.76 -2.09
CA ASN A 9 10.09 11.17 -2.25
C ASN A 9 8.84 11.49 -1.43
N GLU A 10 8.29 12.69 -1.55
CA GLU A 10 7.11 13.08 -0.79
C GLU A 10 5.85 12.29 -1.20
N LYS A 11 5.64 12.11 -2.50
CA LYS A 11 4.46 11.45 -3.06
C LYS A 11 4.37 9.97 -2.66
N THR A 12 5.47 9.22 -2.80
CA THR A 12 5.56 7.81 -2.34
C THR A 12 5.25 7.64 -0.86
N ARG A 13 5.70 8.58 -0.01
CA ARG A 13 5.37 8.56 1.42
C ARG A 13 3.90 8.85 1.67
N GLN A 14 3.30 9.80 0.94
CA GLN A 14 1.88 10.10 1.06
C GLN A 14 1.02 8.91 0.60
N ILE A 15 1.31 8.30 -0.56
CA ILE A 15 0.63 7.10 -1.06
C ILE A 15 0.72 5.97 -0.02
N LEU A 16 1.91 5.69 0.52
CA LEU A 16 2.08 4.64 1.52
C LEU A 16 1.36 4.98 2.84
N GLN A 17 1.35 6.26 3.26
CA GLN A 17 0.67 6.71 4.47
C GLN A 17 -0.85 6.57 4.35
N ASP A 18 -1.43 6.99 3.23
CA ASP A 18 -2.87 6.91 2.94
C ASP A 18 -3.38 5.47 2.92
N ASN A 19 -2.49 4.52 2.59
CA ASN A 19 -2.79 3.11 2.45
C ASN A 19 -2.18 2.24 3.57
N LEU A 20 -1.60 2.86 4.62
CA LEU A 20 -0.85 2.16 5.67
C LEU A 20 -1.68 1.10 6.40
N LYS A 21 -2.94 1.46 6.69
CA LYS A 21 -3.91 0.54 7.30
C LYS A 21 -4.16 -0.68 6.40
N SER A 22 -4.40 -0.47 5.11
CA SER A 22 -4.59 -1.56 4.13
C SER A 22 -3.36 -2.45 3.99
N ILE A 23 -2.15 -1.89 4.05
CA ILE A 23 -0.89 -2.64 4.04
C ILE A 23 -0.77 -3.54 5.29
N ARG A 24 -1.26 -3.11 6.47
CA ARG A 24 -1.31 -3.98 7.65
C ARG A 24 -2.40 -5.02 7.57
N GLU A 25 -3.61 -4.64 7.16
CA GLU A 25 -4.77 -5.53 7.12
C GLU A 25 -4.58 -6.69 6.14
N ILE A 26 -3.95 -6.46 4.97
CA ILE A 26 -3.63 -7.54 4.02
C ILE A 26 -2.58 -8.53 4.55
N LEU A 27 -1.80 -8.11 5.55
CA LEU A 27 -0.83 -8.95 6.27
C LEU A 27 -1.38 -9.47 7.61
N ASN A 28 -2.70 -9.34 7.84
CA ASN A 28 -3.39 -9.73 9.08
C ASN A 28 -2.79 -9.12 10.36
N TRP A 29 -2.35 -7.86 10.30
CA TRP A 29 -1.66 -7.21 11.43
C TRP A 29 -2.49 -6.09 12.12
N THR A 30 -2.46 -6.02 13.47
CA THR A 30 -3.38 -5.40 14.46
C THR A 30 -3.24 -3.89 14.82
N SER A 31 -2.63 -3.07 13.97
CA SER A 31 -1.99 -1.75 14.31
C SER A 31 -0.88 -1.73 15.41
N ALA A 32 -0.78 -2.71 16.34
CA ALA A 32 0.32 -2.82 17.31
C ALA A 32 1.56 -3.52 16.76
N ASP A 33 1.40 -4.71 16.15
CA ASP A 33 2.54 -5.48 15.63
C ASP A 33 3.39 -4.74 14.56
N LEU A 34 2.91 -3.69 13.89
CA LEU A 34 3.77 -2.87 12.99
C LEU A 34 4.70 -2.01 13.84
N GLY A 35 4.15 -1.44 14.92
CA GLY A 35 4.92 -0.71 15.91
C GLY A 35 6.08 -1.57 16.39
N ASP A 36 5.78 -2.79 16.85
CA ASP A 36 6.79 -3.74 17.33
C ASP A 36 7.80 -4.11 16.22
N LEU A 37 7.33 -4.39 14.99
CA LEU A 37 8.18 -4.71 13.84
C LEU A 37 9.12 -3.56 13.40
N ILE A 38 8.75 -2.29 13.58
CA ILE A 38 9.57 -1.13 13.17
C ILE A 38 10.13 -0.31 14.34
N GLY A 39 9.95 -0.76 15.59
CA GLY A 39 10.47 -0.11 16.80
C GLY A 39 9.75 1.19 17.20
N VAL A 40 8.44 1.29 17.00
CA VAL A 40 7.61 2.44 17.42
C VAL A 40 6.35 2.00 18.16
N THR A 41 5.64 2.94 18.80
CA THR A 41 4.43 2.58 19.55
C THR A 41 3.21 2.34 18.63
N LYS A 42 2.22 1.59 19.10
CA LYS A 42 0.88 1.53 18.48
C LYS A 42 0.29 2.92 18.22
N GLN A 43 0.49 3.87 19.12
CA GLN A 43 0.01 5.25 18.95
C GLN A 43 0.74 5.97 17.81
N THR A 44 2.02 5.69 17.60
CA THR A 44 2.78 6.21 16.46
C THR A 44 2.18 5.70 15.14
N ILE A 45 1.85 4.41 15.04
CA ILE A 45 1.18 3.85 13.86
C ILE A 45 -0.20 4.49 13.66
N SER A 46 -1.01 4.60 14.71
CA SER A 46 -2.33 5.25 14.64
C SER A 46 -2.24 6.71 14.19
N ASN A 47 -1.24 7.47 14.67
CA ASN A 47 -1.01 8.86 14.24
C ASN A 47 -0.59 8.97 12.77
N LEU A 48 0.12 7.96 12.23
CA LEU A 48 0.44 7.89 10.81
C LEU A 48 -0.80 7.55 9.97
N GLU A 49 -1.56 6.53 10.37
CA GLU A 49 -2.81 6.11 9.70
C GLU A 49 -3.88 7.22 9.70
N THR A 50 -3.94 8.03 10.75
CA THR A 50 -4.88 9.17 10.88
C THR A 50 -4.33 10.51 10.36
N LYS A 51 -3.10 10.53 9.84
CA LYS A 51 -2.39 11.74 9.36
C LYS A 51 -2.14 12.82 10.43
N ASN A 52 -2.34 12.50 11.71
CA ASN A 52 -1.94 13.33 12.86
C ASN A 52 -0.41 13.50 12.97
N SER A 53 0.37 12.63 12.34
CA SER A 53 1.81 12.81 12.12
C SER A 53 2.18 12.44 10.69
N LYS A 54 3.26 13.04 10.17
CA LYS A 54 3.73 12.80 8.81
C LYS A 54 4.66 11.58 8.73
N LEU A 55 4.47 10.74 7.72
CA LEU A 55 5.34 9.59 7.45
C LEU A 55 6.72 10.06 6.95
N THR A 56 7.77 9.67 7.68
CA THR A 56 9.15 10.07 7.40
C THR A 56 9.84 9.11 6.42
N LYS A 57 10.97 9.48 5.83
CA LYS A 57 11.79 8.55 5.03
C LYS A 57 12.24 7.33 5.82
N LEU A 58 12.50 7.48 7.13
CA LEU A 58 12.83 6.35 8.01
C LEU A 58 11.64 5.40 8.18
N HIS A 59 10.44 5.93 8.47
CA HIS A 59 9.21 5.11 8.55
C HIS A 59 8.97 4.37 7.22
N TYR A 60 9.10 5.05 6.07
CA TYR A 60 8.93 4.45 4.75
C TYR A 60 9.87 3.26 4.54
N ILE A 61 11.17 3.44 4.81
CA ILE A 61 12.18 2.38 4.67
C ILE A 61 11.89 1.20 5.61
N ALA A 62 11.56 1.48 6.87
CA ALA A 62 11.29 0.43 7.86
C ALA A 62 10.03 -0.38 7.49
N ILE A 63 8.92 0.30 7.16
CA ILE A 63 7.67 -0.34 6.75
C ILE A 63 7.90 -1.20 5.50
N ARG A 64 8.53 -0.65 4.45
CA ARG A 64 8.83 -1.42 3.23
C ARG A 64 9.73 -2.63 3.50
N THR A 65 10.69 -2.52 4.41
CA THR A 65 11.58 -3.62 4.78
C THR A 65 10.82 -4.79 5.41
N VAL A 66 9.97 -4.53 6.41
CA VAL A 66 9.23 -5.59 7.13
C VAL A 66 8.08 -6.16 6.30
N VAL A 67 7.45 -5.32 5.46
CA VAL A 67 6.38 -5.74 4.53
C VAL A 67 6.94 -6.67 3.45
N ASP A 68 8.03 -6.29 2.77
CA ASP A 68 8.65 -7.15 1.75
C ASP A 68 9.07 -8.50 2.36
N PHE A 69 9.64 -8.49 3.58
CA PHE A 69 10.05 -9.72 4.28
C PHE A 69 8.88 -10.66 4.61
N GLU A 70 7.77 -10.13 5.13
CA GLU A 70 6.59 -10.95 5.43
C GLU A 70 5.95 -11.48 4.14
N ILE A 71 5.94 -10.70 3.04
CA ILE A 71 5.45 -11.18 1.74
C ILE A 71 6.26 -12.38 1.24
N GLU A 72 7.60 -12.32 1.29
CA GLU A 72 8.45 -13.45 0.91
C GLU A 72 8.20 -14.69 1.77
N LYS A 73 8.04 -14.53 3.09
CA LYS A 73 7.67 -15.62 4.00
C LYS A 73 6.31 -16.22 3.63
N LEU A 74 5.30 -15.39 3.39
CA LEU A 74 3.94 -15.83 3.05
C LEU A 74 3.88 -16.64 1.76
N LYS A 75 4.80 -16.46 0.78
CA LYS A 75 4.83 -17.28 -0.44
C LYS A 75 4.88 -18.79 -0.17
N SER A 76 5.42 -19.19 0.99
CA SER A 76 5.52 -20.59 1.43
C SER A 76 4.33 -21.10 2.25
N THR A 77 3.51 -20.22 2.85
CA THR A 77 2.45 -20.58 3.80
C THR A 77 1.05 -20.16 3.38
N ASP A 78 0.92 -19.05 2.65
CA ASP A 78 -0.32 -18.45 2.16
C ASP A 78 0.01 -17.64 0.88
N SER A 79 0.23 -18.38 -0.21
CA SER A 79 0.68 -17.82 -1.49
C SER A 79 -0.37 -16.91 -2.15
N ASP A 80 -1.66 -17.11 -1.86
CA ASP A 80 -2.73 -16.21 -2.31
C ASP A 80 -2.62 -14.85 -1.61
N ARG A 81 -2.53 -14.82 -0.27
CA ARG A 81 -2.37 -13.57 0.48
C ARG A 81 -1.06 -12.88 0.14
N ALA A 82 0.04 -13.63 -0.03
CA ALA A 82 1.30 -13.09 -0.55
C ALA A 82 1.07 -12.38 -1.89
N LYS A 83 0.36 -13.03 -2.82
CA LYS A 83 0.11 -12.44 -4.15
C LYS A 83 -0.80 -11.22 -4.10
N ARG A 84 -1.83 -11.21 -3.24
CA ARG A 84 -2.67 -10.02 -3.00
C ARG A 84 -1.89 -8.87 -2.39
N ALA A 85 -0.92 -9.15 -1.50
CA ALA A 85 -0.05 -8.14 -0.91
C ALA A 85 0.97 -7.57 -1.94
N GLU A 86 1.56 -8.41 -2.80
CA GLU A 86 2.36 -7.95 -3.95
C GLU A 86 1.55 -7.02 -4.86
N MET A 87 0.33 -7.45 -5.22
CA MET A 87 -0.61 -6.70 -6.06
C MET A 87 -0.95 -5.32 -5.46
N LEU A 88 -1.19 -5.25 -4.14
CA LEU A 88 -1.39 -3.99 -3.44
C LEU A 88 -0.18 -3.06 -3.61
N LEU A 89 1.04 -3.53 -3.34
CA LEU A 89 2.25 -2.72 -3.46
C LEU A 89 2.53 -2.29 -4.90
N GLU A 90 2.17 -3.11 -5.90
CA GLU A 90 2.26 -2.77 -7.32
C GLU A 90 1.34 -1.59 -7.66
N VAL A 91 0.08 -1.61 -7.19
CA VAL A 91 -0.86 -0.49 -7.36
C VAL A 91 -0.32 0.80 -6.73
N LEU A 92 0.18 0.73 -5.49
CA LEU A 92 0.77 1.89 -4.81
C LEU A 92 2.03 2.43 -5.51
N SER A 93 2.74 1.60 -6.26
CA SER A 93 3.91 2.00 -7.04
C SER A 93 3.50 2.63 -8.38
N LYS A 94 2.53 2.03 -9.10
CA LYS A 94 1.97 2.59 -10.35
C LYS A 94 1.28 3.93 -10.15
N ALA A 95 0.60 4.09 -9.01
CA ALA A 95 0.03 5.35 -8.54
C ALA A 95 1.02 6.53 -8.55
N GLU A 96 2.28 6.27 -8.20
CA GLU A 96 3.32 7.28 -8.25
C GLU A 96 3.61 7.69 -9.70
N SER A 97 3.86 6.73 -10.59
CA SER A 97 4.28 6.97 -11.98
C SER A 97 3.17 7.52 -12.87
N GLU A 98 1.92 7.10 -12.65
CA GLU A 98 0.77 7.46 -13.50
C GLU A 98 -0.01 8.67 -12.96
N ASN A 99 0.37 9.20 -11.79
CA ASN A 99 -0.23 10.38 -11.17
C ASN A 99 -1.74 10.28 -10.88
N LEU A 100 -2.10 9.14 -10.33
CA LEU A 100 -3.48 8.75 -10.01
C LEU A 100 -4.02 9.48 -8.78
N ASP A 101 -5.34 9.53 -8.67
CA ASP A 101 -6.02 10.16 -7.56
C ASP A 101 -5.88 9.34 -6.26
N PHE A 102 -5.56 10.04 -5.15
CA PHE A 102 -5.29 9.41 -3.86
C PHE A 102 -6.51 8.68 -3.26
N ASP A 103 -7.73 9.16 -3.51
CA ASP A 103 -8.95 8.52 -3.01
C ASP A 103 -9.34 7.30 -3.86
N GLU A 104 -9.08 7.32 -5.17
CA GLU A 104 -9.23 6.13 -6.04
C GLU A 104 -8.26 5.01 -5.61
N ILE A 105 -6.98 5.34 -5.40
CA ILE A 105 -5.98 4.39 -4.87
C ILE A 105 -6.40 3.85 -3.51
N SER A 106 -6.88 4.72 -2.62
CA SER A 106 -7.30 4.33 -1.26
C SER A 106 -8.55 3.44 -1.27
N GLN A 107 -9.43 3.58 -2.26
CA GLN A 107 -10.56 2.67 -2.47
C GLN A 107 -10.08 1.32 -3.05
N ALA A 108 -9.19 1.35 -4.04
CA ALA A 108 -8.57 0.16 -4.62
C ALA A 108 -7.93 -0.74 -3.55
N SER A 109 -7.13 -0.15 -2.67
CA SER A 109 -6.44 -0.85 -1.59
C SER A 109 -7.41 -1.54 -0.63
N LYS A 110 -8.49 -0.87 -0.22
CA LYS A 110 -9.54 -1.45 0.64
C LYS A 110 -10.23 -2.64 -0.05
N LEU A 111 -10.52 -2.52 -1.35
CA LEU A 111 -11.12 -3.61 -2.13
C LEU A 111 -10.17 -4.80 -2.24
N ILE A 112 -8.88 -4.58 -2.53
CA ILE A 112 -7.84 -5.63 -2.60
C ILE A 112 -7.70 -6.36 -1.26
N VAL A 113 -7.64 -5.63 -0.13
CA VAL A 113 -7.62 -6.21 1.23
C VAL A 113 -8.83 -7.11 1.45
N SER A 114 -10.04 -6.63 1.12
CA SER A 114 -11.31 -7.34 1.32
C SER A 114 -11.54 -8.52 0.38
N SER A 115 -10.77 -8.62 -0.71
CA SER A 115 -10.92 -9.68 -1.71
C SER A 115 -10.56 -11.05 -1.15
N LYS A 116 -11.22 -12.10 -1.65
CA LYS A 116 -11.04 -13.47 -1.14
C LYS A 116 -9.95 -14.27 -1.85
N SER A 117 -9.42 -13.75 -2.96
CA SER A 117 -8.36 -14.41 -3.73
C SER A 117 -7.58 -13.43 -4.61
N ALA A 118 -6.35 -13.81 -4.98
CA ALA A 118 -5.50 -13.10 -5.92
C ALA A 118 -6.16 -12.92 -7.30
N ALA A 119 -7.03 -13.86 -7.72
CA ALA A 119 -7.83 -13.70 -8.93
C ALA A 119 -8.80 -12.51 -8.84
N ILE A 120 -9.52 -12.37 -7.71
CA ILE A 120 -10.45 -11.25 -7.49
C ILE A 120 -9.67 -9.93 -7.34
N ALA A 121 -8.54 -9.92 -6.64
CA ALA A 121 -7.64 -8.76 -6.57
C ALA A 121 -7.15 -8.33 -7.96
N GLY A 122 -6.76 -9.29 -8.81
CA GLY A 122 -6.38 -9.04 -10.20
C GLY A 122 -7.51 -8.41 -11.02
N THR A 123 -8.75 -8.87 -10.87
CA THR A 123 -9.93 -8.25 -11.51
C THR A 123 -10.18 -6.82 -11.03
N ILE A 124 -10.03 -6.54 -9.73
CA ILE A 124 -10.16 -5.18 -9.18
C ILE A 124 -9.13 -4.25 -9.82
N ILE A 125 -7.87 -4.67 -9.89
CA ILE A 125 -6.78 -3.88 -10.49
C ILE A 125 -7.02 -3.68 -11.99
N GLY A 126 -7.38 -4.74 -12.71
CA GLY A 126 -7.69 -4.69 -14.14
C GLY A 126 -8.91 -3.81 -14.48
N ALA A 127 -9.88 -3.70 -13.56
CA ALA A 127 -11.02 -2.79 -13.71
C ALA A 127 -10.66 -1.33 -13.40
N LEU A 128 -9.70 -1.07 -12.51
CA LEU A 128 -9.29 0.28 -12.13
C LEU A 128 -8.34 0.93 -13.14
N ILE A 129 -7.40 0.18 -13.73
CA ILE A 129 -6.44 0.70 -14.74
C ILE A 129 -7.15 1.48 -15.87
N PRO A 130 -8.30 1.03 -16.42
CA PRO A 130 -9.09 1.83 -17.37
C PRO A 130 -9.66 3.14 -16.83
N PHE A 131 -10.10 3.23 -15.57
CA PHE A 131 -10.58 4.50 -14.97
C PHE A 131 -9.41 5.46 -14.74
N VAL A 132 -8.31 4.91 -14.25
CA VAL A 132 -7.00 5.52 -14.06
C VAL A 132 -6.47 6.18 -15.35
N VAL A 133 -6.60 5.51 -16.50
CA VAL A 133 -6.17 6.06 -17.80
C VAL A 133 -7.24 6.95 -18.46
N ASN A 134 -8.54 6.68 -18.29
CA ASN A 134 -9.65 7.41 -18.93
C ASN A 134 -10.38 8.43 -18.03
N GLY A 135 -9.77 8.89 -16.93
CA GLY A 135 -10.33 9.95 -16.06
C GLY A 135 -10.62 11.30 -16.75
N PHE A 136 -10.28 11.43 -18.04
CA PHE A 136 -10.37 12.66 -18.84
C PHE A 136 -11.77 13.08 -19.32
N ASN A 137 -12.83 12.28 -19.14
CA ASN A 137 -14.12 12.54 -19.80
C ASN A 137 -15.35 12.69 -18.87
N LYS A 138 -15.15 13.21 -17.64
CA LYS A 138 -16.24 13.57 -16.72
C LYS A 138 -16.14 14.97 -16.08
N LYS A 139 -15.62 15.94 -16.83
CA LYS A 139 -15.92 17.38 -16.67
C LYS A 139 -16.10 18.01 -18.05
N ASN A 140 -17.33 17.92 -18.60
CA ASN A 140 -17.94 18.82 -19.61
C ASN A 140 -19.25 18.22 -20.16
N LYS A 141 -20.30 18.25 -19.33
CA LYS A 141 -21.70 18.43 -19.73
C LYS A 141 -22.40 19.18 -18.60
#